data_AF-A0A352DPC6-F1
#
_entry.id   AF-A0A352DPC6-F1
#
_cell.length_a   1.000
_cell.length_b   1.000
_cell.length_c   1.000
_cell.angle_alpha   90.00
_cell.angle_beta   90.00
_cell.angle_gamma   90.00
#
_symmetry.space_group_name_H-M   'P 1'
#
loop_
_entity.id
_entity.type
_entity.pdbx_description
1 polymer ?
#
loop_
_entity_poly.entity_id
_entity_poly.type
_entity_poly.pdbx_seq_one_letter_code
_entity_poly.pdbx_strand_id
1 'polypeptide(L)'
;NGKCNLQGMKSESTENYITYHHNWYDHSDSRHPRIRTCTVHIYNNYYDGNAKYGIGVTMGASAFAENNYFRNCKYPMLISGQGSDVESGGTFSGETGGVIKSFGNYIEGAKAYLTQKDSTTDFDAYEASSRTEQVPGSIKSKSGSTSYSNFDTASGFYKYTPDAAADVPAIVTAKAGRVDGGDFKWQFNNSEDDAKYAVDDKLKAALVAYKDSITAIGSGF
;
A
#
# COMPACT_ATOMS: atom_id res chain seq x y z
N ASN A 1 3.38 -14.97 -9.03
CA ASN A 1 2.15 -14.41 -8.41
C ASN A 1 2.38 -12.90 -8.29
N GLY A 2 1.35 -12.06 -8.30
CA GLY A 2 1.50 -10.59 -8.26
C GLY A 2 1.50 -9.96 -6.85
N LYS A 3 1.78 -10.73 -5.80
CA LYS A 3 1.80 -10.27 -4.41
C LYS A 3 3.19 -9.73 -4.07
N CYS A 4 3.27 -8.50 -3.58
CA CYS A 4 4.55 -7.85 -3.30
C CYS A 4 5.04 -8.09 -1.87
N ASN A 5 4.42 -7.47 -0.88
CA ASN A 5 4.99 -7.29 0.46
C ASN A 5 4.06 -7.83 1.56
N LEU A 6 4.45 -8.92 2.22
CA LEU A 6 3.78 -9.39 3.44
C LEU A 6 4.60 -8.98 4.65
N GLN A 7 4.02 -8.13 5.51
CA GLN A 7 4.65 -7.65 6.73
C GLN A 7 3.95 -8.20 7.95
N GLY A 8 4.75 -8.81 8.82
CA GLY A 8 4.33 -9.44 10.06
C GLY A 8 3.79 -10.87 9.94
N MET A 9 4.02 -11.63 10.99
CA MET A 9 3.57 -13.01 11.17
C MET A 9 2.53 -13.11 12.29
N LYS A 10 1.71 -14.17 12.27
CA LYS A 10 0.60 -14.34 13.22
C LYS A 10 1.03 -14.47 14.69
N SER A 11 2.28 -14.89 14.92
CA SER A 11 2.82 -15.24 16.24
C SER A 11 3.94 -14.31 16.70
N GLU A 12 4.15 -13.18 16.02
CA GLU A 12 5.11 -12.18 16.46
C GLU A 12 4.64 -11.49 17.74
N SER A 13 5.56 -11.28 18.67
CA SER A 13 5.31 -10.61 19.94
C SER A 13 6.16 -9.35 20.13
N THR A 14 7.05 -9.03 19.18
CA THR A 14 7.92 -7.86 19.20
C THR A 14 7.39 -6.78 18.28
N GLU A 15 7.63 -5.52 18.64
CA GLU A 15 7.30 -4.38 17.78
C GLU A 15 8.16 -4.37 16.51
N ASN A 16 7.52 -4.13 15.38
CA ASN A 16 8.13 -4.11 14.06
C ASN A 16 7.74 -2.83 13.33
N TYR A 17 8.74 -2.04 12.93
CA TYR A 17 8.56 -0.76 12.22
C TYR A 17 9.09 -0.86 10.81
N ILE A 18 8.28 -0.47 9.83
CA ILE A 18 8.67 -0.50 8.42
C ILE A 18 8.24 0.79 7.74
N THR A 19 9.06 1.28 6.81
CA THR A 19 8.69 2.37 5.90
C THR A 19 8.72 1.88 4.46
N TYR A 20 7.65 2.17 3.71
CA TYR A 20 7.63 2.09 2.25
C TYR A 20 7.54 3.49 1.68
N HIS A 21 8.54 3.90 0.91
CA HIS A 21 8.47 5.18 0.21
C HIS A 21 9.07 5.14 -1.17
N HIS A 22 8.51 5.97 -2.06
CA HIS A 22 9.01 6.15 -3.42
C HIS A 22 9.09 4.85 -4.24
N ASN A 23 8.18 3.89 -3.96
CA ASN A 23 8.07 2.66 -4.73
C ASN A 23 7.04 2.84 -5.86
N TRP A 24 7.31 2.20 -7.00
CA TRP A 24 6.34 2.05 -8.09
C TRP A 24 5.77 0.63 -8.09
N TYR A 25 4.46 0.51 -7.87
CA TYR A 25 3.73 -0.75 -7.94
C TYR A 25 2.94 -0.81 -9.25
N ASP A 26 3.62 -1.19 -10.33
CA ASP A 26 3.10 -1.22 -11.69
C ASP A 26 2.43 -2.57 -12.03
N HIS A 27 1.10 -2.56 -12.16
CA HIS A 27 0.24 -3.69 -12.52
C HIS A 27 0.45 -4.97 -11.70
N SER A 28 0.94 -4.84 -10.47
CA SER A 28 0.96 -5.91 -9.49
C SER A 28 -0.44 -6.17 -8.92
N ASP A 29 -0.64 -7.35 -8.32
CA ASP A 29 -1.95 -7.78 -7.84
C ASP A 29 -2.30 -7.13 -6.49
N SER A 30 -1.48 -7.38 -5.47
CA SER A 30 -1.83 -7.01 -4.09
C SER A 30 -0.63 -6.94 -3.14
N ARG A 31 -0.91 -6.52 -1.90
CA ARG A 31 0.05 -6.48 -0.77
C ARG A 31 1.08 -5.39 -0.94
N HIS A 32 0.64 -4.14 -0.97
CA HIS A 32 1.49 -2.97 -1.17
C HIS A 32 1.51 -1.99 0.03
N PRO A 33 1.71 -2.43 1.28
CA PRO A 33 1.91 -3.80 1.79
C PRO A 33 0.61 -4.47 2.29
N ARG A 34 0.68 -5.78 2.62
CA ARG A 34 -0.29 -6.43 3.52
C ARG A 34 0.35 -6.58 4.91
N ILE A 35 -0.28 -6.04 5.94
CA ILE A 35 0.32 -5.83 7.26
C ILE A 35 -0.44 -6.63 8.33
N ARG A 36 0.30 -7.35 9.17
CA ARG A 36 -0.10 -7.90 10.47
C ARG A 36 0.82 -7.34 11.52
N THR A 37 0.33 -7.05 12.72
CA THR A 37 1.10 -6.79 13.97
C THR A 37 2.17 -5.69 13.95
N CYS A 38 2.56 -5.19 12.78
CA CYS A 38 3.56 -4.15 12.58
C CYS A 38 2.92 -2.76 12.60
N THR A 39 3.80 -1.79 12.81
CA THR A 39 3.54 -0.38 12.59
C THR A 39 4.24 0.06 11.31
N VAL A 40 3.49 0.55 10.33
CA VAL A 40 4.03 0.80 8.98
C VAL A 40 3.71 2.20 8.51
N HIS A 41 4.74 2.91 8.06
CA HIS A 41 4.59 4.19 7.38
C HIS A 41 4.72 4.00 5.87
N ILE A 42 3.76 4.52 5.10
CA ILE A 42 3.66 4.33 3.65
C ILE A 42 3.47 5.71 3.01
N TYR A 43 4.51 6.27 2.38
CA TYR A 43 4.40 7.61 1.80
C TYR A 43 5.04 7.76 0.42
N ASN A 44 4.48 8.64 -0.41
CA ASN A 44 4.95 8.93 -1.78
C ASN A 44 5.21 7.67 -2.63
N ASN A 45 4.39 6.63 -2.50
CA ASN A 45 4.42 5.49 -3.41
C ASN A 45 3.40 5.71 -4.54
N TYR A 46 3.72 5.17 -5.72
CA TYR A 46 2.84 5.19 -6.89
C TYR A 46 2.25 3.79 -7.12
N TYR A 47 0.92 3.72 -7.07
CA TYR A 47 0.11 2.53 -7.26
C TYR A 47 -0.58 2.64 -8.61
N ASP A 48 -0.20 1.79 -9.56
CA ASP A 48 -0.44 2.00 -10.98
C ASP A 48 -1.11 0.75 -11.58
N GLY A 49 -2.44 0.77 -11.73
CA GLY A 49 -3.20 -0.34 -12.34
C GLY A 49 -3.27 -1.61 -11.48
N ASN A 50 -3.23 -1.50 -10.15
CA ASN A 50 -3.19 -2.70 -9.30
C ASN A 50 -4.50 -3.50 -9.28
N ALA A 51 -4.39 -4.80 -9.55
CA ALA A 51 -5.54 -5.64 -9.91
C ALA A 51 -6.50 -5.98 -8.76
N LYS A 52 -6.03 -5.95 -7.50
CA LYS A 52 -6.86 -6.16 -6.30
C LYS A 52 -6.81 -5.00 -5.33
N TYR A 53 -5.73 -4.85 -4.58
CA TYR A 53 -5.66 -3.83 -3.53
C TYR A 53 -4.25 -3.28 -3.32
N GLY A 54 -4.19 -2.05 -2.79
CA GLY A 54 -2.95 -1.39 -2.38
C GLY A 54 -2.54 -1.83 -0.99
N ILE A 55 -2.82 -0.97 -0.01
CA ILE A 55 -2.48 -1.15 1.40
C ILE A 55 -3.57 -1.98 2.08
N GLY A 56 -3.19 -3.07 2.74
CA GLY A 56 -4.13 -3.90 3.50
C GLY A 56 -3.65 -4.12 4.92
N VAL A 57 -4.48 -3.82 5.92
CA VAL A 57 -4.14 -4.07 7.34
C VAL A 57 -5.02 -5.14 7.97
N THR A 58 -4.37 -6.00 8.74
CA THR A 58 -5.00 -7.02 9.58
C THR A 58 -4.31 -7.05 10.95
N MET A 59 -4.85 -7.84 11.87
CA MET A 59 -4.25 -8.22 13.15
C MET A 59 -3.54 -7.10 13.91
N GLY A 60 -4.29 -6.16 14.49
CA GLY A 60 -3.72 -5.19 15.43
C GLY A 60 -2.79 -4.13 14.81
N ALA A 61 -2.52 -4.20 13.51
CA ALA A 61 -1.57 -3.33 12.84
C ALA A 61 -2.03 -1.86 12.80
N SER A 62 -1.07 -0.95 12.79
CA SER A 62 -1.29 0.48 12.52
C SER A 62 -0.52 0.87 11.26
N ALA A 63 -1.21 1.49 10.30
CA ALA A 63 -0.59 1.99 9.08
C ALA A 63 -0.86 3.48 8.90
N PHE A 64 0.18 4.26 8.65
CA PHE A 64 0.04 5.64 8.20
C PHE A 64 0.31 5.70 6.70
N ALA A 65 -0.72 5.99 5.91
CA ALA A 65 -0.65 6.11 4.47
C ALA A 65 -0.79 7.58 4.07
N GLU A 66 0.26 8.19 3.54
CA GLU A 66 0.18 9.61 3.18
C GLU A 66 0.88 10.01 1.89
N ASN A 67 0.33 11.01 1.22
CA ASN A 67 0.82 11.55 -0.03
C ASN A 67 1.20 10.50 -1.08
N ASN A 68 0.51 9.35 -1.10
CA ASN A 68 0.66 8.35 -2.15
C ASN A 68 -0.23 8.70 -3.34
N TYR A 69 0.09 8.18 -4.52
CA TYR A 69 -0.74 8.31 -5.71
C TYR A 69 -1.29 6.94 -6.11
N PHE A 70 -2.61 6.82 -6.15
CA PHE A 70 -3.33 5.62 -6.59
C PHE A 70 -4.05 5.88 -7.90
N ARG A 71 -3.53 5.33 -8.99
CA ARG A 71 -4.17 5.29 -10.32
C ARG A 71 -4.73 3.90 -10.57
N ASN A 72 -6.04 3.80 -10.75
CA ASN A 72 -6.71 2.53 -11.11
C ASN A 72 -6.36 1.35 -10.17
N CYS A 73 -6.02 1.65 -8.91
CA CYS A 73 -5.91 0.65 -7.85
C CYS A 73 -7.32 0.38 -7.34
N LYS A 74 -7.88 -0.81 -7.60
CA LYS A 74 -9.31 -1.08 -7.36
C LYS A 74 -9.74 -0.79 -5.92
N TYR A 75 -8.93 -1.20 -4.96
CA TYR A 75 -9.12 -0.93 -3.53
C TYR A 75 -7.82 -0.37 -2.95
N PRO A 76 -7.63 0.97 -2.93
CA PRO A 76 -6.39 1.61 -2.49
C PRO A 76 -5.96 1.19 -1.08
N MET A 77 -6.95 1.07 -0.19
CA MET A 77 -6.80 0.72 1.21
C MET A 77 -7.88 -0.27 1.61
N LEU A 78 -7.54 -1.24 2.46
CA LEU A 78 -8.49 -2.20 3.03
C LEU A 78 -8.15 -2.51 4.49
N ILE A 79 -9.18 -2.58 5.32
CA ILE A 79 -9.12 -3.16 6.68
C ILE A 79 -9.90 -4.48 6.67
N SER A 80 -9.32 -5.54 7.23
CA SER A 80 -9.95 -6.87 7.28
C SER A 80 -11.35 -6.84 7.92
N GLY A 81 -12.34 -7.37 7.20
CA GLY A 81 -13.70 -7.56 7.72
C GLY A 81 -14.53 -6.28 7.88
N GLN A 82 -14.16 -5.18 7.22
CA GLN A 82 -14.92 -3.93 7.23
C GLN A 82 -14.71 -3.14 5.93
N GLY A 83 -15.48 -2.06 5.77
CA GLY A 83 -15.40 -1.17 4.62
C GLY A 83 -15.57 -1.93 3.32
N SER A 84 -14.73 -1.61 2.35
CA SER A 84 -14.78 -2.20 1.02
C SER A 84 -14.30 -3.66 0.98
N ASP A 85 -13.68 -4.21 2.04
CA ASP A 85 -13.45 -5.66 2.11
C ASP A 85 -14.79 -6.41 2.15
N VAL A 86 -15.75 -5.94 2.96
CA VAL A 86 -17.09 -6.52 3.04
C VAL A 86 -17.84 -6.32 1.73
N GLU A 87 -17.79 -5.12 1.14
CA GLU A 87 -18.43 -4.84 -0.15
C GLU A 87 -17.84 -5.69 -1.30
N SER A 88 -16.55 -6.03 -1.23
CA SER A 88 -15.90 -6.92 -2.20
C SER A 88 -16.31 -8.39 -2.06
N GLY A 89 -17.11 -8.74 -1.05
CA GLY A 89 -17.46 -10.12 -0.71
C GLY A 89 -16.46 -10.81 0.21
N GLY A 90 -15.67 -10.05 0.99
CA GLY A 90 -14.73 -10.58 2.00
C GLY A 90 -13.48 -11.24 1.40
N THR A 91 -13.01 -10.74 0.26
CA THR A 91 -11.93 -11.40 -0.51
C THR A 91 -10.53 -11.06 -0.01
N PHE A 92 -10.37 -10.07 0.88
CA PHE A 92 -9.05 -9.68 1.39
C PHE A 92 -8.55 -10.66 2.46
N SER A 93 -9.28 -10.81 3.57
CA SER A 93 -8.84 -11.59 4.73
C SER A 93 -9.96 -11.83 5.76
N GLY A 94 -9.96 -13.01 6.39
CA GLY A 94 -10.84 -13.34 7.52
C GLY A 94 -10.21 -13.10 8.91
N GLU A 95 -9.08 -12.39 8.97
CA GLU A 95 -8.41 -12.03 10.23
C GLU A 95 -9.09 -10.82 10.89
N THR A 96 -8.74 -10.52 12.15
CA THR A 96 -9.14 -9.25 12.77
C THR A 96 -8.54 -8.06 12.03
N GLY A 97 -9.15 -6.89 12.15
CA GLY A 97 -8.67 -5.66 11.51
C GLY A 97 -7.52 -4.98 12.26
N GLY A 98 -6.73 -4.22 11.50
CA GLY A 98 -5.89 -3.15 12.03
C GLY A 98 -6.58 -1.78 11.85
N VAL A 99 -5.80 -0.70 11.84
CA VAL A 99 -6.30 0.64 11.50
C VAL A 99 -5.35 1.33 10.53
N ILE A 100 -5.91 1.98 9.50
CA ILE A 100 -5.20 2.83 8.56
C ILE A 100 -5.56 4.28 8.87
N LYS A 101 -4.55 5.12 9.10
CA LYS A 101 -4.67 6.58 9.02
C LYS A 101 -4.26 7.00 7.60
N SER A 102 -5.08 7.81 6.94
CA SER A 102 -4.86 8.34 5.59
C SER A 102 -4.71 9.86 5.64
N PHE A 103 -3.77 10.43 4.90
CA PHE A 103 -3.64 11.88 4.75
C PHE A 103 -3.05 12.27 3.38
N GLY A 104 -3.69 13.20 2.67
CA GLY A 104 -3.11 13.83 1.47
C GLY A 104 -2.86 12.90 0.27
N ASN A 105 -3.43 11.69 0.25
CA ASN A 105 -3.30 10.77 -0.88
C ASN A 105 -4.09 11.26 -2.10
N TYR A 106 -3.58 11.03 -3.29
CA TYR A 106 -4.30 11.22 -4.56
C TYR A 106 -4.87 9.87 -5.01
N ILE A 107 -6.18 9.78 -5.21
CA ILE A 107 -6.86 8.53 -5.58
C ILE A 107 -7.75 8.80 -6.79
N GLU A 108 -7.51 8.07 -7.89
CA GLU A 108 -8.33 8.11 -9.09
C GLU A 108 -8.60 6.71 -9.64
N GLY A 109 -9.81 6.52 -10.19
CA GLY A 109 -10.23 5.24 -10.80
C GLY A 109 -10.30 4.05 -9.84
N ALA A 110 -10.29 4.30 -8.53
CA ALA A 110 -10.58 3.28 -7.53
C ALA A 110 -12.02 2.79 -7.69
N LYS A 111 -12.25 1.50 -7.45
CA LYS A 111 -13.59 0.91 -7.42
C LYS A 111 -14.33 1.30 -6.15
N ALA A 112 -13.63 1.32 -5.01
CA ALA A 112 -14.16 1.80 -3.75
C ALA A 112 -13.03 2.28 -2.82
N TYR A 113 -13.37 3.26 -1.98
CA TYR A 113 -12.56 3.77 -0.89
C TYR A 113 -13.50 4.46 0.11
N LEU A 114 -13.76 3.80 1.24
CA LEU A 114 -14.65 4.30 2.28
C LEU A 114 -13.87 4.91 3.43
N THR A 115 -14.35 6.03 3.95
CA THR A 115 -13.73 6.74 5.06
C THR A 115 -14.65 6.78 6.28
N GLN A 116 -14.11 7.24 7.40
CA GLN A 116 -14.87 7.47 8.63
C GLN A 116 -16.04 8.47 8.46
N LYS A 117 -16.04 9.27 7.38
CA LYS A 117 -17.12 10.20 7.05
C LYS A 117 -18.33 9.48 6.45
N ASP A 118 -18.09 8.37 5.75
CA ASP A 118 -19.13 7.53 5.15
C ASP A 118 -19.75 6.59 6.20
N SER A 119 -18.91 6.10 7.12
CA SER A 119 -19.33 5.26 8.25
C SER A 119 -18.35 5.38 9.39
N THR A 120 -18.83 5.52 10.63
CA THR A 120 -17.95 5.63 11.81
C THR A 120 -17.38 4.30 12.29
N THR A 121 -17.86 3.17 11.75
CA THR A 121 -17.47 1.81 12.18
C THR A 121 -17.10 0.87 11.04
N ASP A 122 -17.42 1.23 9.79
CA ASP A 122 -17.30 0.34 8.63
C ASP A 122 -16.68 1.08 7.44
N PHE A 123 -15.37 1.30 7.52
CA PHE A 123 -14.60 2.12 6.57
C PHE A 123 -13.21 1.50 6.30
N ASP A 124 -12.51 1.95 5.26
CA ASP A 124 -11.19 1.45 4.86
C ASP A 124 -10.03 2.21 5.49
N ALA A 125 -10.19 3.51 5.74
CA ALA A 125 -9.21 4.32 6.44
C ALA A 125 -9.85 5.49 7.19
N TYR A 126 -9.20 5.91 8.28
CA TYR A 126 -9.46 7.19 8.92
C TYR A 126 -8.72 8.29 8.14
N GLU A 127 -9.45 9.09 7.37
CA GLU A 127 -8.92 10.22 6.62
C GLU A 127 -8.73 11.44 7.54
N ALA A 128 -7.49 11.67 7.96
CA ALA A 128 -7.11 12.79 8.80
C ALA A 128 -7.17 14.12 8.05
N SER A 129 -7.52 15.19 8.75
CA SER A 129 -7.52 16.57 8.24
C SER A 129 -6.12 17.19 8.20
N SER A 130 -5.18 16.68 9.00
CA SER A 130 -3.79 17.10 8.99
C SER A 130 -2.86 15.93 9.29
N ARG A 131 -1.61 16.01 8.82
CA ARG A 131 -0.57 15.01 9.12
C ARG A 131 -0.43 14.77 10.62
N THR A 132 -0.51 15.79 11.44
CA THR A 132 -0.30 15.70 12.90
C THR A 132 -1.56 15.38 13.69
N GLU A 133 -2.71 15.22 13.04
CA GLU A 133 -3.94 14.82 13.72
C GLU A 133 -3.80 13.44 14.34
N GLN A 134 -4.13 13.30 15.62
CA GLN A 134 -4.20 11.99 16.25
C GLN A 134 -5.53 11.33 15.93
N VAL A 135 -5.50 10.06 15.56
CA VAL A 135 -6.71 9.24 15.42
C VAL A 135 -7.30 9.05 16.82
N PRO A 136 -8.58 9.43 17.05
CA PRO A 136 -9.22 9.27 18.35
C PRO A 136 -9.26 7.81 18.78
N GLY A 137 -9.06 7.52 20.08
CA GLY A 137 -9.13 6.15 20.60
C GLY A 137 -10.51 5.49 20.52
N SER A 138 -11.56 6.25 20.19
CA SER A 138 -12.89 5.75 19.85
C SER A 138 -12.95 5.10 18.47
N ILE A 139 -12.03 5.46 17.57
CA ILE A 139 -11.90 4.84 16.25
C ILE A 139 -11.23 3.48 16.42
N LYS A 140 -11.98 2.42 16.09
CA LYS A 140 -11.53 1.05 16.24
C LYS A 140 -11.89 0.22 15.02
N SER A 141 -11.08 -0.80 14.76
CA SER A 141 -11.45 -1.82 13.77
C SER A 141 -12.72 -2.55 14.22
N LYS A 142 -13.64 -2.78 13.29
CA LYS A 142 -14.91 -3.49 13.49
C LYS A 142 -14.67 -4.88 14.04
N SER A 143 -13.76 -5.61 13.40
CA SER A 143 -13.28 -6.92 13.87
C SER A 143 -12.00 -6.74 14.68
N GLY A 144 -11.98 -7.24 15.92
CA GLY A 144 -10.82 -7.20 16.82
C GLY A 144 -10.70 -5.95 17.70
N SER A 145 -11.47 -4.88 17.45
CA SER A 145 -11.46 -3.66 18.28
C SER A 145 -10.08 -3.00 18.43
N THR A 146 -9.23 -3.12 17.42
CA THR A 146 -7.88 -2.52 17.38
C THR A 146 -7.99 -1.00 17.33
N SER A 147 -7.19 -0.30 18.13
CA SER A 147 -7.03 1.16 18.04
C SER A 147 -5.75 1.51 17.29
N TYR A 148 -5.73 2.66 16.63
CA TYR A 148 -4.51 3.18 15.99
C TYR A 148 -3.50 3.65 17.05
N SER A 149 -2.22 3.32 16.88
CA SER A 149 -1.19 3.60 17.88
C SER A 149 -0.75 5.07 17.94
N ASN A 150 -1.09 5.89 16.94
CA ASN A 150 -0.62 7.27 16.79
C ASN A 150 0.91 7.42 16.75
N PHE A 151 1.61 6.36 16.33
CA PHE A 151 3.07 6.29 16.25
C PHE A 151 3.70 7.42 15.42
N ASP A 152 3.02 7.86 14.37
CA ASP A 152 3.45 8.89 13.43
C ASP A 152 3.47 10.30 14.04
N THR A 153 2.82 10.48 15.19
CA THR A 153 2.82 11.73 15.97
C THR A 153 3.72 11.66 17.22
N ALA A 154 4.35 10.51 17.47
CA ALA A 154 5.22 10.33 18.62
C ALA A 154 6.53 11.11 18.44
N SER A 155 7.11 11.59 19.55
CA SER A 155 8.36 12.36 19.53
C SER A 155 9.56 11.59 18.97
N GLY A 156 9.53 10.26 19.01
CA GLY A 156 10.55 9.37 18.47
C GLY A 156 10.40 9.03 16.99
N PHE A 157 9.36 9.53 16.32
CA PHE A 157 9.16 9.28 14.89
C PHE A 157 10.24 10.00 14.07
N TYR A 158 10.77 9.33 13.05
CA TYR A 158 11.89 9.86 12.27
C TYR A 158 11.48 11.07 11.42
N LYS A 159 12.48 11.87 11.03
CA LYS A 159 12.27 13.08 10.21
C LYS A 159 12.41 12.77 8.73
N TYR A 160 11.52 13.37 7.93
CA TYR A 160 11.49 13.27 6.47
C TYR A 160 10.59 14.39 5.92
N THR A 161 10.65 14.60 4.62
CA THR A 161 9.82 15.57 3.91
C THR A 161 9.10 14.83 2.79
N PRO A 162 7.76 14.74 2.82
CA PRO A 162 7.03 14.12 1.73
C PRO A 162 6.94 15.08 0.53
N ASP A 163 6.95 14.54 -0.67
CA ASP A 163 6.52 15.25 -1.87
C ASP A 163 4.99 15.40 -1.89
N ALA A 164 4.49 16.31 -2.72
CA ALA A 164 3.05 16.38 -3.00
C ALA A 164 2.61 15.13 -3.76
N ALA A 165 1.46 14.55 -3.39
CA ALA A 165 0.98 13.32 -4.01
C ALA A 165 0.91 13.39 -5.54
N ALA A 166 0.47 14.52 -6.09
CA ALA A 166 0.36 14.74 -7.54
C ALA A 166 1.70 14.66 -8.29
N ASP A 167 2.82 14.94 -7.63
CA ASP A 167 4.16 14.91 -8.25
C ASP A 167 4.78 13.51 -8.19
N VAL A 168 4.25 12.62 -7.33
CA VAL A 168 4.78 11.28 -7.09
C VAL A 168 4.94 10.44 -8.37
N PRO A 169 3.98 10.39 -9.32
CA PRO A 169 4.17 9.61 -10.54
C PRO A 169 5.43 10.02 -11.32
N ALA A 170 5.65 11.33 -11.49
CA ALA A 170 6.82 11.85 -12.21
C ALA A 170 8.13 11.56 -11.44
N ILE A 171 8.12 11.78 -10.12
CA ILE A 171 9.29 11.57 -9.26
C ILE A 171 9.71 10.10 -9.24
N VAL A 172 8.75 9.21 -8.98
CA VAL A 172 9.02 7.78 -8.79
C VAL A 172 9.40 7.13 -10.12
N THR A 173 8.70 7.41 -11.22
CA THR A 173 8.96 6.76 -12.51
C THR A 173 10.28 7.22 -13.15
N ALA A 174 10.79 8.41 -12.82
CA ALA A 174 12.03 8.94 -13.40
C ALA A 174 13.26 8.05 -13.17
N LYS A 175 13.29 7.30 -12.05
CA LYS A 175 14.42 6.42 -11.70
C LYS A 175 13.99 5.02 -11.25
N ALA A 176 12.73 4.66 -11.41
CA ALA A 176 12.25 3.35 -10.99
C ALA A 176 12.95 2.22 -11.77
N GLY A 177 13.33 1.16 -11.05
CA GLY A 177 14.07 0.04 -11.60
C GLY A 177 15.58 0.13 -11.34
N ARG A 178 16.27 -0.99 -11.53
CA ARG A 178 17.73 -1.11 -11.32
C ARG A 178 18.51 -0.21 -12.30
N VAL A 179 19.67 0.35 -11.92
CA VAL A 179 20.54 1.15 -12.82
C VAL A 179 19.80 2.28 -13.55
N ASP A 180 19.12 3.16 -12.80
CA ASP A 180 18.43 4.35 -13.33
C ASP A 180 17.41 4.04 -14.44
N GLY A 181 16.46 3.15 -14.15
CA GLY A 181 15.34 2.86 -15.06
C GLY A 181 15.06 1.37 -15.34
N GLY A 182 15.90 0.46 -14.86
CA GLY A 182 15.85 -0.97 -15.17
C GLY A 182 16.53 -1.32 -16.49
N ASP A 183 17.23 -2.44 -16.54
CA ASP A 183 17.73 -3.05 -17.78
C ASP A 183 16.79 -4.13 -18.34
N PHE A 184 15.74 -4.47 -17.58
CA PHE A 184 14.53 -5.09 -18.11
C PHE A 184 13.49 -4.00 -18.37
N LYS A 185 12.98 -3.92 -19.60
CA LYS A 185 11.96 -2.96 -19.99
C LYS A 185 10.67 -3.68 -20.34
N TRP A 186 9.59 -3.24 -19.72
CA TRP A 186 8.24 -3.66 -20.04
C TRP A 186 7.32 -2.45 -19.99
N GLN A 187 6.36 -2.41 -20.90
CA GLN A 187 5.35 -1.36 -20.93
C GLN A 187 3.98 -2.04 -20.95
N PHE A 188 3.19 -1.79 -19.92
CA PHE A 188 1.79 -2.21 -19.89
C PHE A 188 0.96 -1.34 -20.84
N ASN A 189 -0.07 -1.95 -21.41
CA ASN A 189 -1.12 -1.24 -22.11
C ASN A 189 -2.25 -0.94 -21.13
N ASN A 190 -2.22 0.23 -20.49
CA ASN A 190 -3.20 0.61 -19.47
C ASN A 190 -4.66 0.44 -19.92
N SER A 191 -4.97 0.67 -21.21
CA SER A 191 -6.34 0.50 -21.73
C SER A 191 -6.86 -0.95 -21.70
N GLU A 192 -5.96 -1.92 -21.62
CA GLU A 192 -6.29 -3.34 -21.53
C GLU A 192 -5.90 -3.94 -20.17
N ASP A 193 -4.73 -3.60 -19.66
CA ASP A 193 -4.08 -4.28 -18.53
C ASP A 193 -4.63 -3.82 -17.18
N ASP A 194 -5.10 -2.58 -17.04
CA ASP A 194 -5.74 -2.07 -15.81
C ASP A 194 -6.96 -2.91 -15.39
N ALA A 195 -7.68 -3.47 -16.37
CA ALA A 195 -8.86 -4.30 -16.14
C ALA A 195 -8.50 -5.76 -15.78
N LYS A 196 -7.27 -6.19 -16.09
CA LYS A 196 -6.87 -7.60 -15.99
C LYS A 196 -6.51 -7.98 -14.56
N TYR A 197 -6.73 -9.26 -14.27
CA TYR A 197 -6.28 -9.92 -13.04
C TYR A 197 -5.42 -11.16 -13.34
N ALA A 198 -5.60 -11.74 -14.53
CA ALA A 198 -4.83 -12.89 -14.96
C ALA A 198 -3.33 -12.54 -15.07
N VAL A 199 -2.49 -13.58 -14.98
CA VAL A 199 -1.07 -13.44 -15.25
C VAL A 199 -0.89 -12.98 -16.70
N ASP A 200 -0.06 -11.95 -16.91
CA ASP A 200 0.41 -11.60 -18.24
C ASP A 200 1.45 -12.63 -18.70
N ASP A 201 1.01 -13.54 -19.57
CA ASP A 201 1.86 -14.62 -20.09
C ASP A 201 3.02 -14.10 -20.94
N LYS A 202 2.88 -12.94 -21.60
CA LYS A 202 3.96 -12.33 -22.40
C LYS A 202 5.02 -11.74 -21.49
N LEU A 203 4.62 -10.99 -20.46
CA LEU A 203 5.53 -10.48 -19.43
C LEU A 203 6.25 -11.64 -18.74
N LYS A 204 5.51 -12.68 -18.35
CA LYS A 204 6.08 -13.88 -17.72
C LYS A 204 7.13 -14.54 -18.63
N ALA A 205 6.83 -14.71 -19.91
CA ALA A 205 7.77 -15.29 -20.86
C ALA A 205 9.03 -14.40 -21.02
N ALA A 206 8.86 -13.08 -21.09
CA ALA A 206 9.97 -12.13 -21.16
C ALA A 206 10.86 -12.19 -19.90
N LEU A 207 10.27 -12.24 -18.71
CA LEU A 207 11.00 -12.37 -17.44
C LEU A 207 11.77 -13.69 -17.33
N VAL A 208 11.20 -14.80 -17.80
CA VAL A 208 11.88 -16.12 -17.79
C VAL A 208 13.04 -16.16 -18.80
N ALA A 209 12.88 -15.49 -19.94
CA ALA A 209 13.91 -15.39 -20.96
C ALA A 209 15.02 -14.38 -20.61
N TYR A 210 14.72 -13.41 -19.75
CA TYR A 210 15.64 -12.34 -19.38
C TYR A 210 16.92 -12.90 -18.72
N LYS A 211 18.05 -12.41 -19.21
CA LYS A 211 19.39 -12.67 -18.69
C LYS A 211 20.01 -11.32 -18.36
N ASP A 212 20.22 -11.07 -17.08
CA ASP A 212 20.93 -9.87 -16.67
C ASP A 212 22.41 -9.95 -17.10
N SER A 213 23.04 -8.78 -17.21
CA SER A 213 24.48 -8.64 -17.44
C SER A 213 25.24 -8.39 -16.13
N ILE A 214 24.62 -8.63 -14.97
CA ILE A 214 25.20 -8.35 -13.66
C ILE A 214 26.32 -9.35 -13.39
N THR A 215 27.53 -8.84 -13.22
CA THR A 215 28.70 -9.66 -12.90
C THR A 215 29.05 -9.63 -11.42
N ALA A 216 28.60 -8.61 -10.69
CA ALA A 216 28.73 -8.51 -9.23
C ALA A 216 27.67 -7.58 -8.64
N ILE A 217 27.26 -7.87 -7.41
CA ILE A 217 26.44 -6.99 -6.55
C ILE A 217 27.31 -6.62 -5.36
N GLY A 218 27.64 -5.34 -5.22
CA GLY A 218 28.37 -4.81 -4.07
C GLY A 218 27.50 -3.84 -3.27
N SER A 219 27.57 -3.90 -1.94
CA SER A 219 27.04 -2.85 -1.08
C SER A 219 28.16 -1.83 -0.84
N GLY A 220 28.04 -0.64 -1.43
CA GLY A 220 29.03 0.43 -1.29
C GLY A 220 28.38 1.77 -1.57
N PHE A 221 27.61 2.25 -0.60
CA PHE A 221 27.23 3.66 -0.45
C PHE A 221 27.61 4.09 0.96
#